data_AF-A0A0F4I9J3-F1
#
_entry.id   AF-A0A0F4I9J3-F1
#
_cell.length_a   1.000
_cell.length_b   1.000
_cell.length_c   1.000
_cell.angle_alpha   90.00
_cell.angle_beta   90.00
_cell.angle_gamma   90.00
#
_symmetry.space_group_name_H-M   'P 1'
#
loop_
_entity.id
_entity.type
_entity.pdbx_description
1 polymer ?
#
loop_
_entity_poly.entity_id
_entity_poly.type
_entity_poly.pdbx_seq_one_letter_code
_entity_poly.pdbx_strand_id
1 'polypeptide(L)'
;MGAVDSPYRSTRAKATVRPRGSGLAFWPFGVRAAVLLVPVLLVVLAVAWGAARTALGLGSAPAGWVLLGIVLLSLLPVLLVLLSRAVSGGGGLDPAAVKGALTEAAAARYGLLVPCNVVPERGESPAGAVTSLRGLRGAEVVVVDLEDGHAWWEHRLLLLCAAAARLGRPAVVVFTAQQEGRPGRFAGWATPADLLQRLQDSDPDLRKAYLEACGQAAGVRLAEASGAAPAARLMKELGLEGMRRLTHPPPREALHPFLEEQLLARRVDRFDTSPEEIDLPRLLALFTPVLHTRALERSDEDAAWLCAALLDEGDYIAFTDSGRYAGLLPGAAVARGVLLAVVRPEA
;
A
#
# COMPACT_ATOMS: atom_id res chain seq x y z
N MET A 1 -2.99 -49.33 -54.52
CA MET A 1 -2.12 -48.94 -55.65
C MET A 1 -2.18 -47.42 -55.74
N GLY A 2 -1.12 -46.63 -55.66
CA GLY A 2 0.29 -46.94 -55.74
C GLY A 2 1.15 -46.11 -54.77
N ALA A 3 2.32 -46.66 -54.50
CA ALA A 3 3.42 -46.03 -53.80
C ALA A 3 4.08 -44.96 -54.69
N VAL A 4 4.53 -43.86 -54.10
CA VAL A 4 5.73 -43.14 -54.56
C VAL A 4 6.46 -42.60 -53.33
N ASP A 5 7.50 -43.32 -52.93
CA ASP A 5 8.61 -42.79 -52.15
C ASP A 5 9.31 -41.67 -52.92
N SER A 6 9.72 -40.60 -52.23
CA SER A 6 10.97 -39.94 -52.59
C SER A 6 11.62 -39.25 -51.38
N PRO A 7 12.90 -39.59 -51.07
CA PRO A 7 13.66 -39.04 -49.97
C PRO A 7 14.56 -37.90 -50.44
N TYR A 8 14.42 -36.69 -49.89
CA TYR A 8 15.50 -35.71 -49.93
C TYR A 8 15.47 -34.80 -48.70
N ARG A 9 15.93 -35.34 -47.58
CA ARG A 9 16.13 -34.58 -46.34
C ARG A 9 17.46 -33.84 -46.43
N SER A 10 17.43 -32.68 -47.08
CA SER A 10 18.55 -31.72 -47.11
C SER A 10 18.68 -31.04 -45.73
N THR A 11 19.48 -31.61 -44.84
CA THR A 11 19.99 -30.94 -43.63
C THR A 11 20.96 -29.84 -44.03
N ARG A 12 20.43 -28.69 -44.43
CA ARG A 12 21.22 -27.47 -44.63
C ARG A 12 21.41 -26.83 -43.27
N ALA A 13 22.56 -27.11 -42.64
CA ALA A 13 22.99 -26.42 -41.44
C ALA A 13 23.07 -24.92 -41.74
N LYS A 14 22.07 -24.14 -41.29
CA LYS A 14 22.15 -22.68 -41.25
C LYS A 14 23.26 -22.36 -40.27
N ALA A 15 24.46 -22.06 -40.79
CA ALA A 15 25.49 -21.40 -40.02
C ALA A 15 24.92 -20.07 -39.53
N THR A 16 24.50 -20.04 -38.27
CA THR A 16 24.15 -18.85 -37.54
C THR A 16 25.42 -18.03 -37.37
N VAL A 17 25.73 -17.20 -38.37
CA VAL A 17 26.71 -16.15 -38.26
C VAL A 17 26.19 -15.20 -37.19
N ARG A 18 26.61 -15.41 -35.94
CA ARG A 18 26.40 -14.44 -34.85
C ARG A 18 27.11 -13.15 -35.27
N PRO A 19 26.40 -12.05 -35.53
CA PRO A 19 27.06 -10.78 -35.76
C PRO A 19 27.89 -10.46 -34.51
N ARG A 20 29.22 -10.43 -34.65
CA ARG A 20 30.12 -9.83 -33.65
C ARG A 20 29.95 -8.32 -33.76
N GLY A 21 28.82 -7.81 -33.29
CA GLY A 21 28.67 -6.40 -32.99
C GLY A 21 29.51 -6.11 -31.76
N SER A 22 30.72 -5.59 -31.94
CA SER A 22 31.47 -4.90 -30.89
C SER A 22 30.77 -3.57 -30.61
N GLY A 23 29.57 -3.63 -30.03
CA GLY A 23 28.90 -2.45 -29.51
C GLY A 23 29.78 -1.83 -28.42
N LEU A 24 29.95 -0.51 -28.47
CA LEU A 24 30.69 0.25 -27.46
C LEU A 24 29.98 0.10 -26.11
N ALA A 25 30.45 -0.83 -25.28
CA ALA A 25 30.01 -0.93 -23.90
C ALA A 25 30.69 0.20 -23.10
N PHE A 26 29.90 1.14 -22.54
CA PHE A 26 30.42 2.17 -21.63
C PHE A 26 31.02 1.57 -20.35
N TRP A 27 30.63 0.33 -20.02
CA TRP A 27 31.20 -0.44 -18.93
C TRP A 27 31.67 -1.80 -19.45
N PRO A 28 33.00 -2.07 -19.46
CA PRO A 28 33.55 -3.30 -20.03
C PRO A 28 33.39 -4.53 -19.11
N PHE A 29 32.96 -4.35 -17.85
CA PHE A 29 32.83 -5.44 -16.88
C PHE A 29 31.37 -5.91 -16.72
N GLY A 30 31.13 -7.06 -16.10
CA GLY A 30 29.76 -7.54 -15.87
C GLY A 30 28.99 -6.73 -14.81
N VAL A 31 27.66 -6.87 -14.76
CA VAL A 31 26.79 -6.23 -13.74
C VAL A 31 27.24 -6.55 -12.32
N ARG A 32 27.65 -7.80 -12.06
CA ARG A 32 28.17 -8.22 -10.75
C ARG A 32 29.40 -7.42 -10.34
N ALA A 33 30.30 -7.15 -11.29
CA ALA A 33 31.50 -6.35 -11.02
C ALA A 33 31.12 -4.89 -10.71
N ALA A 34 30.17 -4.30 -11.44
CA ALA A 34 29.69 -2.95 -11.15
C ALA A 34 29.10 -2.82 -9.74
N VAL A 35 28.23 -3.76 -9.34
CA VAL A 35 27.61 -3.76 -7.99
C VAL A 35 28.65 -3.95 -6.89
N LEU A 36 29.62 -4.87 -7.08
CA LEU A 36 30.71 -5.07 -6.13
C LEU A 36 31.66 -3.87 -6.04
N LEU A 37 31.81 -3.11 -7.12
CA LEU A 37 32.71 -1.95 -7.17
C LEU A 37 32.14 -0.74 -6.41
N VAL A 38 30.82 -0.62 -6.24
CA VAL A 38 30.18 0.48 -5.50
C VAL A 38 30.73 0.63 -4.06
N PRO A 39 30.63 -0.39 -3.18
CA PRO A 39 31.13 -0.26 -1.81
C PRO A 39 32.65 -0.06 -1.77
N VAL A 40 33.39 -0.66 -2.71
CA VAL A 40 34.85 -0.49 -2.82
C VAL A 40 35.19 0.96 -3.16
N LEU A 41 34.54 1.54 -4.17
CA LEU A 41 34.76 2.93 -4.57
C LEU A 41 34.36 3.89 -3.44
N LEU A 42 33.25 3.62 -2.78
CA LEU A 42 32.78 4.42 -1.64
C LEU A 42 33.83 4.47 -0.52
N VAL A 43 34.37 3.31 -0.12
CA VAL A 43 35.41 3.22 0.92
C VAL A 43 36.69 3.94 0.47
N VAL A 44 37.16 3.69 -0.75
CA VAL A 44 38.37 4.32 -1.28
C VAL A 44 38.23 5.85 -1.32
N LEU A 45 37.11 6.36 -1.81
CA LEU A 45 36.85 7.80 -1.89
C LEU A 45 36.70 8.44 -0.51
N ALA A 46 36.03 7.76 0.43
CA ALA A 46 35.89 8.24 1.80
C ALA A 46 37.24 8.32 2.53
N VAL A 47 38.09 7.29 2.37
CA VAL A 47 39.45 7.27 2.94
C VAL A 47 40.32 8.35 2.30
N ALA A 48 40.27 8.50 0.97
CA ALA A 48 41.01 9.55 0.26
C ALA A 48 40.59 10.96 0.72
N TRP A 49 39.28 11.20 0.90
CA TRP A 49 38.78 12.46 1.44
C TRP A 49 39.24 12.72 2.88
N GLY A 50 39.16 11.70 3.75
CA GLY A 50 39.64 11.80 5.12
C GLY A 50 41.13 12.18 5.19
N ALA A 51 41.96 11.50 4.40
CA ALA A 51 43.39 11.79 4.30
C ALA A 51 43.65 13.21 3.75
N ALA A 52 42.97 13.59 2.66
CA ALA A 52 43.09 14.93 2.08
C ALA A 52 42.69 16.03 3.07
N ARG A 53 41.64 15.81 3.86
CA ARG A 53 41.19 16.75 4.89
C ARG A 53 42.25 16.99 5.96
N THR A 54 42.93 15.92 6.40
CA THR A 54 44.03 16.02 7.38
C THR A 54 45.27 16.69 6.80
N ALA A 55 45.66 16.34 5.58
CA ALA A 55 46.88 16.83 4.95
C ALA A 55 46.79 18.31 4.51
N LEU A 56 45.61 18.75 4.06
CA LEU A 56 45.40 20.08 3.49
C LEU A 56 44.76 21.08 4.47
N GLY A 57 44.50 20.66 5.71
CA GLY A 57 43.88 21.54 6.72
C GLY A 57 42.44 21.95 6.38
N LEU A 58 41.69 21.15 5.61
CA LEU A 58 40.31 21.44 5.19
C LEU A 58 39.28 21.20 6.31
N GLY A 59 39.66 21.49 7.56
CA GLY A 59 38.85 21.25 8.75
C GLY A 59 37.50 21.99 8.75
N SER A 60 37.42 23.15 8.07
CA SER A 60 36.24 24.03 8.04
C SER A 60 35.27 23.77 6.89
N ALA A 61 35.58 22.88 5.94
CA ALA A 61 34.69 22.63 4.80
C ALA A 61 33.42 21.85 5.23
N PRO A 62 32.23 22.21 4.71
CA PRO A 62 31.00 21.50 5.01
C PRO A 62 31.05 20.08 4.44
N ALA A 63 31.13 19.09 5.33
CA ALA A 63 31.31 17.68 4.96
C ALA A 63 30.13 17.11 4.15
N GLY A 64 28.93 17.66 4.31
CA GLY A 64 27.70 17.14 3.70
C GLY A 64 27.77 17.04 2.17
N TRP A 65 28.20 18.12 1.50
CA TRP A 65 28.27 18.15 0.03
C TRP A 65 29.33 17.21 -0.54
N VAL A 66 30.47 17.07 0.14
CA VAL A 66 31.54 16.17 -0.31
C VAL A 66 31.14 14.72 -0.14
N LEU A 67 30.51 14.37 0.98
CA LEU A 67 29.97 13.02 1.19
C LEU A 67 28.89 12.67 0.16
N LEU A 68 28.00 13.61 -0.18
CA LEU A 68 27.03 13.43 -1.25
C LEU A 68 27.71 13.18 -2.60
N GLY A 69 28.75 13.96 -2.94
CA GLY A 69 29.55 13.76 -4.15
C GLY A 69 30.24 12.39 -4.21
N ILE A 70 30.77 11.92 -3.08
CA ILE A 70 31.38 10.58 -2.96
C ILE A 70 30.34 9.49 -3.21
N VAL A 71 29.15 9.60 -2.63
CA VAL A 71 28.06 8.65 -2.87
C VAL A 71 27.66 8.65 -4.34
N LEU A 72 27.45 9.81 -4.96
CA LEU A 72 27.12 9.92 -6.38
C LEU A 72 28.20 9.30 -7.27
N LEU A 73 29.47 9.57 -7.00
CA LEU A 73 30.59 9.03 -7.76
C LEU A 73 30.73 7.51 -7.58
N SER A 74 30.43 6.99 -6.39
CA SER A 74 30.40 5.55 -6.11
C SER A 74 29.34 4.77 -6.89
N LEU A 75 28.26 5.44 -7.31
CA LEU A 75 27.20 4.85 -8.12
C LEU A 75 27.49 4.86 -9.63
N LEU A 76 28.55 5.55 -10.07
CA LEU A 76 28.94 5.67 -11.48
C LEU A 76 29.06 4.31 -12.20
N PRO A 77 29.66 3.25 -11.63
CA PRO A 77 29.76 1.94 -12.29
C PRO A 77 28.38 1.35 -12.64
N VAL A 78 27.42 1.47 -11.73
CA VAL A 78 26.04 1.00 -11.94
C VAL A 78 25.36 1.84 -13.00
N LEU A 79 25.55 3.17 -12.97
CA LEU A 79 25.00 4.08 -13.96
C LEU A 79 25.53 3.78 -15.37
N LEU A 80 26.83 3.48 -15.49
CA LEU A 80 27.46 3.10 -16.76
C LEU A 80 26.96 1.75 -17.29
N VAL A 81 26.68 0.79 -16.41
CA VAL A 81 26.02 -0.48 -16.80
C VAL A 81 24.62 -0.23 -17.33
N LEU A 82 23.84 0.60 -16.64
CA LEU A 82 22.49 0.97 -17.06
C LEU A 82 22.52 1.67 -18.43
N LEU A 83 23.44 2.61 -18.62
CA LEU A 83 23.64 3.31 -19.89
C LEU A 83 24.07 2.35 -21.01
N SER A 84 25.01 1.45 -20.72
CA SER A 84 25.47 0.42 -21.68
C SER A 84 24.33 -0.48 -22.12
N ARG A 85 23.43 -0.83 -21.21
CA ARG A 85 22.24 -1.64 -21.54
C ARG A 85 21.23 -0.86 -22.37
N ALA A 86 20.96 0.38 -21.99
CA ALA A 86 20.07 1.27 -22.76
C ALA A 86 20.55 1.45 -24.20
N VAL A 87 21.87 1.55 -24.42
CA VAL A 87 22.45 1.75 -25.75
C VAL A 87 22.65 0.44 -26.52
N SER A 88 23.17 -0.61 -25.86
CA SER A 88 23.52 -1.89 -26.54
C SER A 88 22.30 -2.73 -26.88
N GLY A 89 21.20 -2.60 -26.14
CA GLY A 89 19.97 -3.29 -26.46
C GLY A 89 19.33 -2.81 -27.75
N GLY A 90 19.71 -1.64 -28.28
CA GLY A 90 18.90 -0.91 -29.29
C GLY A 90 17.45 -0.71 -28.84
N GLY A 91 17.19 -0.98 -27.55
CA GLY A 91 15.92 -1.42 -27.01
C GLY A 91 15.53 -0.43 -25.96
N GLY A 92 14.60 0.43 -26.32
CA GLY A 92 13.82 1.14 -25.32
C GLY A 92 13.27 0.11 -24.33
N LEU A 93 13.14 0.53 -23.07
CA LEU A 93 12.20 -0.13 -22.18
C LEU A 93 10.92 -0.35 -22.96
N ASP A 94 10.53 -1.60 -23.21
CA ASP A 94 9.23 -1.87 -23.80
C ASP A 94 8.20 -1.46 -22.74
N PRO A 95 7.57 -0.28 -22.89
CA PRO A 95 6.70 0.25 -21.84
C PRO A 95 5.48 -0.67 -21.68
N ALA A 96 5.10 -1.41 -22.73
CA ALA A 96 4.04 -2.40 -22.70
C ALA A 96 4.38 -3.57 -21.76
N ALA A 97 5.61 -4.08 -21.82
CA ALA A 97 6.05 -5.17 -20.95
C ALA A 97 6.09 -4.76 -19.47
N VAL A 98 6.59 -3.54 -19.19
CA VAL A 98 6.64 -2.97 -17.83
C VAL A 98 5.23 -2.76 -17.28
N LYS A 99 4.34 -2.16 -18.07
CA LYS A 99 2.94 -1.96 -17.73
C LYS A 99 2.22 -3.29 -17.49
N GLY A 100 2.48 -4.30 -18.32
CA GLY A 100 1.95 -5.65 -18.14
C GLY A 100 2.34 -6.24 -16.78
N ALA A 101 3.64 -6.20 -16.44
CA ALA A 101 4.13 -6.72 -15.16
C ALA A 101 3.57 -5.95 -13.95
N LEU A 102 3.44 -4.62 -14.06
CA LEU A 102 2.90 -3.78 -12.98
C LEU A 102 1.39 -3.99 -12.80
N THR A 103 0.62 -4.07 -13.89
CA THR A 103 -0.82 -4.35 -13.82
C THR A 103 -1.10 -5.74 -13.26
N GLU A 104 -0.30 -6.75 -13.62
CA GLU A 104 -0.38 -8.08 -13.02
C GLU A 104 -0.03 -8.07 -11.53
N ALA A 105 1.05 -7.36 -11.15
CA ALA A 105 1.43 -7.21 -9.74
C ALA A 105 0.35 -6.47 -8.93
N ALA A 106 -0.32 -5.47 -9.51
CA ALA A 106 -1.44 -4.77 -8.91
C ALA A 106 -2.65 -5.69 -8.72
N ALA A 107 -2.99 -6.48 -9.74
CA ALA A 107 -4.07 -7.45 -9.68
C ALA A 107 -3.81 -8.56 -8.65
N ALA A 108 -2.55 -8.98 -8.47
CA ALA A 108 -2.18 -9.94 -7.43
C ALA A 108 -2.36 -9.39 -6.00
N ARG A 109 -2.45 -8.06 -5.85
CA ARG A 109 -2.75 -7.37 -4.60
C ARG A 109 -4.20 -6.90 -4.53
N TYR A 110 -5.11 -7.59 -5.21
CA TYR A 110 -6.53 -7.34 -5.07
C TYR A 110 -6.90 -7.37 -3.58
N GLY A 111 -7.37 -6.23 -3.08
CA GLY A 111 -7.57 -6.03 -1.64
C GLY A 111 -8.60 -7.00 -1.06
N LEU A 112 -8.62 -7.09 0.26
CA LEU A 112 -9.70 -7.78 0.94
C LEU A 112 -10.99 -6.98 0.69
N LEU A 113 -11.89 -7.56 -0.09
CA LEU A 113 -13.24 -7.01 -0.23
C LEU A 113 -13.90 -7.14 1.13
N VAL A 114 -14.22 -6.00 1.73
CA VAL A 114 -14.92 -5.99 2.99
C VAL A 114 -16.41 -6.09 2.66
N PRO A 115 -17.12 -7.11 3.18
CA PRO A 115 -18.54 -7.27 2.91
C PRO A 115 -19.28 -5.97 3.22
N CYS A 116 -20.23 -5.60 2.35
CA CYS A 116 -21.12 -4.47 2.57
C CYS A 116 -21.70 -4.57 3.97
N ASN A 117 -21.73 -3.45 4.70
CA ASN A 117 -22.31 -3.41 6.03
C ASN A 117 -21.75 -4.53 6.92
N VAL A 118 -20.49 -4.39 7.37
CA VAL A 118 -19.73 -5.34 8.21
C VAL A 118 -20.36 -5.62 9.59
N VAL A 119 -21.68 -5.68 9.71
CA VAL A 119 -22.42 -6.29 10.81
C VAL A 119 -23.85 -6.57 10.35
N PRO A 120 -24.53 -7.47 11.05
CA PRO A 120 -24.93 -8.75 10.55
C PRO A 120 -26.38 -8.73 10.08
N GLU A 121 -26.89 -9.83 9.56
CA GLU A 121 -28.34 -9.93 9.37
C GLU A 121 -29.05 -9.61 10.70
N ARG A 122 -30.12 -8.80 10.64
CA ARG A 122 -30.87 -8.29 11.81
C ARG A 122 -30.94 -9.34 12.93
N GLY A 123 -30.23 -9.12 14.03
CA GLY A 123 -30.27 -9.97 15.23
C GLY A 123 -28.92 -10.56 15.67
N GLU A 124 -27.87 -10.45 14.88
CA GLU A 124 -26.53 -10.88 15.32
C GLU A 124 -25.86 -9.78 16.18
N SER A 125 -25.15 -10.22 17.21
CA SER A 125 -24.56 -9.37 18.24
C SER A 125 -23.46 -8.45 17.66
N PRO A 126 -23.17 -7.27 18.28
CA PRO A 126 -21.98 -6.45 17.99
C PRO A 126 -20.65 -7.24 18.02
N ALA A 127 -20.63 -8.46 18.54
CA ALA A 127 -19.53 -9.41 18.39
C ALA A 127 -19.23 -9.82 16.94
N GLY A 128 -20.22 -9.83 16.03
CA GLY A 128 -20.07 -10.13 14.61
C GLY A 128 -19.18 -9.09 13.90
N ALA A 129 -19.36 -7.81 14.23
CA ALA A 129 -18.60 -6.69 13.63
C ALA A 129 -17.11 -6.89 13.83
N VAL A 130 -16.78 -7.21 15.06
CA VAL A 130 -15.41 -7.39 15.53
C VAL A 130 -14.79 -8.66 14.97
N THR A 131 -15.60 -9.65 14.60
CA THR A 131 -15.12 -10.87 13.95
C THR A 131 -14.62 -10.58 12.55
N SER A 132 -15.33 -9.76 11.78
CA SER A 132 -14.89 -9.30 10.46
C SER A 132 -13.64 -8.41 10.54
N LEU A 133 -13.51 -7.60 11.60
CA LEU A 133 -12.29 -6.80 11.84
C LEU A 133 -11.04 -7.66 12.04
N ARG A 134 -11.16 -8.94 12.45
CA ARG A 134 -9.99 -9.84 12.57
C ARG A 134 -9.37 -10.14 11.21
N GLY A 135 -10.16 -10.18 10.14
CA GLY A 135 -9.68 -10.36 8.77
C GLY A 135 -8.75 -9.23 8.31
N LEU A 136 -8.89 -8.04 8.90
CA LEU A 136 -8.11 -6.86 8.53
C LEU A 136 -6.62 -6.96 8.87
N ARG A 137 -6.24 -7.77 9.87
CA ARG A 137 -4.84 -7.84 10.34
C ARG A 137 -3.87 -8.33 9.26
N GLY A 138 -4.34 -9.17 8.34
CA GLY A 138 -3.55 -9.68 7.23
C GLY A 138 -3.62 -8.84 5.97
N ALA A 139 -4.62 -7.96 5.85
CA ALA A 139 -4.88 -7.20 4.64
C ALA A 139 -3.98 -5.97 4.57
N GLU A 140 -3.34 -5.75 3.42
CA GLU A 140 -2.62 -4.50 3.11
C GLU A 140 -3.60 -3.43 2.59
N VAL A 141 -4.56 -3.87 1.78
CA VAL A 141 -5.58 -3.03 1.14
C VAL A 141 -6.96 -3.60 1.47
N VAL A 142 -7.88 -2.72 1.82
CA VAL A 142 -9.31 -3.02 1.94
C VAL A 142 -10.08 -2.31 0.85
N VAL A 143 -11.03 -3.02 0.24
CA VAL A 143 -11.96 -2.43 -0.72
C VAL A 143 -13.34 -2.31 -0.08
N VAL A 144 -13.84 -1.08 -0.07
CA VAL A 144 -15.19 -0.67 0.36
C VAL A 144 -16.00 -0.41 -0.90
N ASP A 145 -16.88 -1.36 -1.26
CA ASP A 145 -17.78 -1.19 -2.39
C ASP A 145 -19.07 -0.51 -1.93
N LEU A 146 -19.30 0.71 -2.40
CA LEU A 146 -20.49 1.51 -2.09
C LEU A 146 -21.73 1.03 -2.86
N GLU A 147 -21.56 0.14 -3.84
CA GLU A 147 -22.64 -0.32 -4.73
C GLU A 147 -23.41 0.89 -5.31
N ASP A 148 -24.71 0.98 -5.10
CA ASP A 148 -25.59 2.08 -5.52
C ASP A 148 -25.69 3.23 -4.50
N GLY A 149 -24.95 3.14 -3.39
CA GLY A 149 -24.91 4.12 -2.30
C GLY A 149 -25.53 3.64 -1.00
N HIS A 150 -26.22 2.49 -1.00
CA HIS A 150 -26.90 1.97 0.20
C HIS A 150 -26.09 0.91 0.96
N ALA A 151 -24.93 0.50 0.42
CA ALA A 151 -24.13 -0.59 0.98
C ALA A 151 -23.32 -0.24 2.24
N TRP A 152 -23.14 1.05 2.54
CA TRP A 152 -22.29 1.52 3.64
C TRP A 152 -22.87 2.69 4.41
N TRP A 153 -22.67 2.67 5.72
CA TRP A 153 -23.09 3.73 6.65
C TRP A 153 -21.88 4.41 7.31
N GLU A 154 -22.00 5.70 7.60
CA GLU A 154 -20.90 6.52 8.16
C GLU A 154 -20.31 5.95 9.45
N HIS A 155 -21.16 5.56 10.39
CA HIS A 155 -20.72 5.04 11.68
C HIS A 155 -20.07 3.64 11.57
N ARG A 156 -20.40 2.87 10.54
CA ARG A 156 -19.73 1.58 10.25
C ARG A 156 -18.38 1.80 9.59
N LEU A 157 -18.28 2.77 8.68
CA LEU A 157 -17.00 3.21 8.15
C LEU A 157 -16.10 3.76 9.27
N LEU A 158 -16.67 4.51 10.23
CA LEU A 158 -15.95 4.98 11.43
C LEU A 158 -15.35 3.81 12.21
N LEU A 159 -16.13 2.76 12.46
CA LEU A 159 -15.65 1.55 13.16
C LEU A 159 -14.51 0.87 12.41
N LEU A 160 -14.63 0.72 11.09
CA LEU A 160 -13.59 0.16 10.22
C LEU A 160 -12.31 1.01 10.28
N CYS A 161 -12.42 2.32 10.10
CA CYS A 161 -11.28 3.24 10.08
C CYS A 161 -10.61 3.34 11.46
N ALA A 162 -11.38 3.35 12.55
CA ALA A 162 -10.87 3.31 13.92
C ALA A 162 -10.02 2.05 14.17
N ALA A 163 -10.55 0.88 13.79
CA ALA A 163 -9.86 -0.38 13.90
C ALA A 163 -8.56 -0.39 13.08
N ALA A 164 -8.66 0.01 11.82
CA ALA A 164 -7.56 -0.02 10.88
C ALA A 164 -6.43 0.96 11.28
N ALA A 165 -6.78 2.18 11.67
CA ALA A 165 -5.82 3.19 12.13
C ALA A 165 -5.08 2.72 13.39
N ARG A 166 -5.77 2.14 14.37
CA ARG A 166 -5.15 1.66 15.61
C ARG A 166 -4.24 0.45 15.38
N LEU A 167 -4.63 -0.45 14.48
CA LEU A 167 -3.83 -1.64 14.14
C LEU A 167 -2.68 -1.33 13.17
N GLY A 168 -2.71 -0.15 12.53
CA GLY A 168 -1.82 0.20 11.42
C GLY A 168 -2.06 -0.64 10.17
N ARG A 169 -3.18 -1.37 10.09
CA ARG A 169 -3.56 -2.25 8.97
C ARG A 169 -5.09 -2.38 8.83
N PRO A 170 -5.64 -2.38 7.60
CA PRO A 170 -4.96 -2.15 6.32
C PRO A 170 -4.30 -0.76 6.25
N ALA A 171 -3.33 -0.61 5.35
CA ALA A 171 -2.67 0.68 5.15
C ALA A 171 -3.52 1.64 4.32
N VAL A 172 -4.39 1.10 3.47
CA VAL A 172 -5.26 1.87 2.57
C VAL A 172 -6.67 1.29 2.53
N VAL A 173 -7.64 2.20 2.45
CA VAL A 173 -9.03 1.91 2.10
C VAL A 173 -9.29 2.44 0.69
N VAL A 174 -9.70 1.56 -0.20
CA VAL A 174 -10.12 1.86 -1.57
C VAL A 174 -11.64 1.88 -1.61
N PHE A 175 -12.21 2.92 -2.22
CA PHE A 175 -13.64 3.02 -2.47
C PHE A 175 -13.93 2.66 -3.93
N THR A 176 -14.89 1.77 -4.11
CA THR A 176 -15.53 1.55 -5.41
C THR A 176 -17.00 1.90 -5.32
N ALA A 177 -17.62 2.24 -6.44
CA ALA A 177 -19.04 2.55 -6.50
C ALA A 177 -19.62 2.17 -7.87
N GLN A 178 -20.95 2.17 -7.98
CA GLN A 178 -21.62 2.16 -9.26
C GLN A 178 -21.61 3.58 -9.86
N GLN A 179 -21.06 3.72 -11.07
CA GLN A 179 -21.12 4.98 -11.84
C GLN A 179 -21.65 4.69 -13.23
N GLU A 180 -22.61 5.50 -13.68
CA GLU A 180 -23.24 5.34 -15.01
C GLU A 180 -23.79 3.93 -15.26
N GLY A 181 -24.34 3.31 -14.20
CA GLY A 181 -24.88 1.95 -14.25
C GLY A 181 -23.82 0.83 -14.22
N ARG A 182 -22.52 1.15 -14.18
CA ARG A 182 -21.43 0.17 -14.15
C ARG A 182 -20.90 -0.01 -12.72
N PRO A 183 -20.91 -1.23 -12.16
CA PRO A 183 -20.44 -1.49 -10.79
C PRO A 183 -18.90 -1.51 -10.68
N GLY A 184 -18.39 -1.36 -9.47
CA GLY A 184 -16.96 -1.54 -9.16
C GLY A 184 -16.04 -0.46 -9.76
N ARG A 185 -16.59 0.72 -10.05
CA ARG A 185 -15.82 1.86 -10.59
C ARG A 185 -14.99 2.46 -9.48
N PHE A 186 -13.73 2.73 -9.76
CA PHE A 186 -12.83 3.33 -8.78
C PHE A 186 -13.31 4.75 -8.43
N ALA A 187 -13.56 5.00 -7.14
CA ALA A 187 -14.01 6.29 -6.63
C ALA A 187 -12.88 7.08 -5.96
N GLY A 188 -11.91 6.37 -5.37
CA GLY A 188 -10.74 6.96 -4.73
C GLY A 188 -10.14 6.05 -3.67
N TRP A 189 -8.99 6.43 -3.12
CA TRP A 189 -8.41 5.76 -1.96
C TRP A 189 -7.92 6.77 -0.92
N ALA A 190 -7.82 6.36 0.34
CA ALA A 190 -7.28 7.17 1.42
C ALA A 190 -6.73 6.28 2.56
N THR A 191 -5.92 6.87 3.45
CA THR A 191 -5.47 6.16 4.64
C THR A 191 -6.61 6.07 5.68
N PRO A 192 -6.69 4.99 6.48
CA PRO A 192 -7.71 4.90 7.52
C PRO A 192 -7.65 6.02 8.56
N ALA A 193 -6.45 6.54 8.86
CA ALA A 193 -6.27 7.61 9.83
C ALA A 193 -6.88 8.93 9.32
N ASP A 194 -6.65 9.26 8.05
CA ASP A 194 -7.23 10.46 7.42
C ASP A 194 -8.75 10.36 7.34
N LEU A 195 -9.26 9.20 6.92
CA LEU A 195 -10.71 8.92 6.87
C LEU A 195 -11.35 9.04 8.27
N LEU A 196 -10.73 8.45 9.29
CA LEU A 196 -11.19 8.52 10.66
C LEU A 196 -11.27 9.98 11.16
N GLN A 197 -10.27 10.80 10.85
CA GLN A 197 -10.27 12.21 11.20
C GLN A 197 -11.43 12.95 10.52
N ARG A 198 -11.61 12.75 9.21
CA ARG A 198 -12.70 13.39 8.44
C ARG A 198 -14.09 13.02 8.95
N LEU A 199 -14.32 11.76 9.34
CA LEU A 199 -15.58 11.31 9.94
C LEU A 199 -15.84 11.93 11.32
N GLN A 200 -14.81 12.15 12.12
CA GLN A 200 -14.95 12.84 13.42
C GLN A 200 -15.20 14.33 13.26
N ASP A 201 -14.67 14.93 12.18
CA ASP A 201 -14.87 16.35 11.88
C ASP A 201 -16.24 16.62 11.26
N SER A 202 -16.83 15.65 10.54
CA SER A 202 -18.15 15.80 9.91
C SER A 202 -19.31 15.72 10.90
N ASP A 203 -19.23 14.84 11.91
CA ASP A 203 -20.28 14.66 12.91
C ASP A 203 -19.72 14.66 14.36
N PRO A 204 -20.05 15.69 15.17
CA PRO A 204 -19.70 15.74 16.59
C PRO A 204 -20.17 14.54 17.42
N ASP A 205 -21.30 13.92 17.07
CA ASP A 205 -21.84 12.77 17.79
C ASP A 205 -21.04 11.48 17.51
N LEU A 206 -20.55 11.29 16.27
CA LEU A 206 -19.60 10.22 15.95
C LEU A 206 -18.28 10.41 16.69
N ARG A 207 -17.76 11.65 16.70
CA ARG A 207 -16.55 11.99 17.45
C ARG A 207 -16.71 11.71 18.94
N LYS A 208 -17.83 12.12 19.53
CA LYS A 208 -18.14 11.86 20.93
C LYS A 208 -18.17 10.35 21.21
N ALA A 209 -18.87 9.57 20.38
CA ALA A 209 -18.91 8.11 20.52
C ALA A 209 -17.51 7.47 20.46
N TYR A 210 -16.67 7.92 19.53
CA TYR A 210 -15.27 7.48 19.41
C TYR A 210 -14.45 7.78 20.67
N LEU A 211 -14.47 9.03 21.14
CA LEU A 211 -13.70 9.46 22.30
C LEU A 211 -14.16 8.76 23.59
N GLU A 212 -15.47 8.60 23.77
CA GLU A 212 -16.02 7.89 24.93
C GLU A 212 -15.63 6.41 24.93
N ALA A 213 -15.66 5.75 23.76
CA ALA A 213 -15.21 4.36 23.61
C ALA A 213 -13.72 4.22 23.93
N CYS A 214 -12.87 5.12 23.42
CA CYS A 214 -11.43 5.13 23.70
C CYS A 214 -11.14 5.39 25.19
N GLY A 215 -11.81 6.37 25.79
CA GLY A 215 -11.65 6.70 27.21
C GLY A 215 -12.07 5.54 28.13
N GLN A 216 -13.19 4.89 27.81
CA GLN A 216 -13.65 3.72 28.54
C GLN A 216 -12.69 2.53 28.38
N ALA A 217 -12.14 2.29 27.17
CA ALA A 217 -11.15 1.25 26.95
C ALA A 217 -9.86 1.51 27.75
N ALA A 218 -9.36 2.75 27.74
CA ALA A 218 -8.19 3.16 28.50
C ALA A 218 -8.39 2.96 30.00
N GLY A 219 -9.55 3.33 30.53
CA GLY A 219 -9.91 3.11 31.93
C GLY A 219 -9.90 1.62 32.31
N VAL A 220 -10.47 0.76 31.46
CA VAL A 220 -10.44 -0.71 31.66
C VAL A 220 -9.00 -1.23 31.66
N ARG A 221 -8.17 -0.83 30.69
CA ARG A 221 -6.76 -1.24 30.60
C ARG A 221 -5.95 -0.81 31.83
N LEU A 222 -6.15 0.42 32.31
CA LEU A 222 -5.47 0.94 33.49
C LEU A 222 -5.89 0.18 34.77
N ALA A 223 -7.18 -0.11 34.89
CA ALA A 223 -7.73 -0.85 36.01
C ALA A 223 -7.13 -2.25 36.13
N GLU A 224 -7.00 -2.96 35.01
CA GLU A 224 -6.40 -4.29 34.97
C GLU A 224 -4.90 -4.26 35.27
N ALA A 225 -4.17 -3.30 34.70
CA ALA A 225 -2.75 -3.12 34.98
C ALA A 225 -2.47 -2.85 36.47
N SER A 226 -3.44 -2.28 37.18
CA SER A 226 -3.32 -1.94 38.60
C SER A 226 -3.56 -3.12 39.56
N GLY A 227 -4.04 -4.27 39.07
CA GLY A 227 -4.14 -5.55 39.81
C GLY A 227 -5.06 -5.59 41.06
N ALA A 228 -5.47 -4.44 41.62
CA ALA A 228 -6.20 -4.36 42.90
C ALA A 228 -6.94 -3.02 43.11
N ALA A 229 -7.50 -2.39 42.06
CA ALA A 229 -8.28 -1.18 42.27
C ALA A 229 -9.60 -1.52 43.03
N PRO A 230 -9.96 -0.79 44.11
CA PRO A 230 -11.19 -1.05 44.86
C PRO A 230 -12.40 -0.92 43.92
N ALA A 231 -13.22 -1.96 43.84
CA ALA A 231 -14.38 -2.05 42.95
C ALA A 231 -15.30 -0.81 43.00
N ALA A 232 -15.35 -0.10 44.13
CA ALA A 232 -16.12 1.13 44.30
C ALA A 232 -15.59 2.32 43.45
N ARG A 233 -14.28 2.48 43.32
CA ARG A 233 -13.68 3.56 42.50
C ARG A 233 -13.83 3.22 41.01
N LEU A 234 -13.64 1.95 40.67
CA LEU A 234 -13.85 1.43 39.33
C LEU A 234 -15.31 1.53 38.87
N MET A 235 -16.26 1.21 39.75
CA MET A 235 -17.68 1.32 39.44
C MET A 235 -18.10 2.78 39.21
N LYS A 236 -17.49 3.73 39.92
CA LYS A 236 -17.73 5.17 39.71
C LYS A 236 -17.14 5.68 38.39
N GLU A 237 -15.94 5.23 38.03
CA GLU A 237 -15.22 5.71 36.83
C GLU A 237 -15.67 5.01 35.54
N LEU A 238 -15.95 3.69 35.59
CA LEU A 238 -16.30 2.87 34.42
C LEU A 238 -17.81 2.61 34.27
N GLY A 239 -18.60 2.88 35.32
CA GLY A 239 -20.00 2.48 35.40
C GLY A 239 -20.21 0.96 35.49
N LEU A 240 -21.47 0.55 35.67
CA LEU A 240 -21.89 -0.86 35.67
C LEU A 240 -21.45 -1.62 34.41
N GLU A 241 -21.42 -0.94 33.26
CA GLU A 241 -21.15 -1.55 31.98
C GLU A 241 -19.65 -1.80 31.74
N GLY A 242 -18.76 -0.92 32.21
CA GLY A 242 -17.33 -1.20 32.19
C GLY A 242 -16.94 -2.27 33.21
N MET A 243 -17.63 -2.34 34.36
CA MET A 243 -17.46 -3.41 35.34
C MET A 243 -17.78 -4.80 34.76
N ARG A 244 -18.80 -4.93 33.90
CA ARG A 244 -19.13 -6.20 33.21
C ARG A 244 -18.01 -6.73 32.33
N ARG A 245 -17.06 -5.89 31.93
CA ARG A 245 -15.92 -6.25 31.07
C ARG A 245 -14.65 -6.59 31.85
N LEU A 246 -14.59 -6.17 33.12
CA LEU A 246 -13.55 -6.64 34.05
C LEU A 246 -13.88 -8.09 34.40
N THR A 247 -13.29 -9.02 33.66
CA THR A 247 -13.33 -10.43 34.03
C THR A 247 -12.43 -10.60 35.25
N HIS A 248 -12.97 -11.10 36.36
CA HIS A 248 -12.19 -11.44 37.54
C HIS A 248 -12.34 -12.96 37.81
N PRO A 249 -11.25 -13.73 37.89
CA PRO A 249 -9.87 -13.34 37.56
C PRO A 249 -9.75 -12.95 36.07
N PRO A 250 -8.90 -11.97 35.71
CA PRO A 250 -8.62 -11.73 34.31
C PRO A 250 -8.11 -13.06 33.73
N PRO A 251 -8.67 -13.57 32.62
CA PRO A 251 -8.05 -14.69 31.94
C PRO A 251 -6.58 -14.34 31.73
N ARG A 252 -5.67 -15.31 31.90
CA ARG A 252 -4.24 -15.08 31.68
C ARG A 252 -3.93 -14.58 30.26
N GLU A 253 -4.90 -14.69 29.36
CA GLU A 253 -4.89 -14.12 28.00
C GLU A 253 -5.24 -12.64 28.06
N ALA A 254 -4.34 -11.81 27.54
CA ALA A 254 -4.47 -10.35 27.47
C ALA A 254 -5.87 -9.90 26.99
N LEU A 255 -6.32 -8.73 27.48
CA LEU A 255 -7.53 -8.05 27.03
C LEU A 255 -7.82 -8.24 25.55
N HIS A 256 -9.10 -8.43 25.23
CA HIS A 256 -9.53 -8.56 23.85
C HIS A 256 -8.89 -7.43 23.03
N PRO A 257 -8.09 -7.74 21.99
CA PRO A 257 -7.26 -6.74 21.34
C PRO A 257 -8.06 -5.72 20.52
N PHE A 258 -9.39 -5.86 20.51
CA PHE A 258 -10.37 -4.97 19.91
C PHE A 258 -11.37 -4.41 20.94
N LEU A 259 -10.92 -4.12 22.16
CA LEU A 259 -11.79 -3.62 23.22
C LEU A 259 -12.41 -2.27 22.84
N GLU A 260 -11.60 -1.38 22.25
CA GLU A 260 -11.98 -0.06 21.75
C GLU A 260 -13.10 -0.19 20.71
N GLU A 261 -12.94 -1.07 19.73
CA GLU A 261 -13.91 -1.29 18.66
C GLU A 261 -15.20 -1.96 19.19
N GLN A 262 -15.09 -2.86 20.17
CA GLN A 262 -16.27 -3.42 20.85
C GLN A 262 -17.04 -2.38 21.66
N LEU A 263 -16.36 -1.38 22.22
CA LEU A 263 -17.02 -0.27 22.90
C LEU A 263 -17.65 0.67 21.87
N LEU A 264 -16.91 0.99 20.81
CA LEU A 264 -17.36 1.87 19.73
C LEU A 264 -18.59 1.30 19.03
N ALA A 265 -18.56 0.03 18.61
CA ALA A 265 -19.68 -0.67 17.97
C ALA A 265 -20.99 -0.51 18.77
N ARG A 266 -20.93 -0.66 20.10
CA ARG A 266 -22.10 -0.48 20.96
C ARG A 266 -22.56 0.97 21.06
N ARG A 267 -21.63 1.93 21.04
CA ARG A 267 -21.98 3.37 21.09
C ARG A 267 -22.63 3.81 19.79
N VAL A 268 -22.20 3.23 18.66
CA VAL A 268 -22.76 3.58 17.36
C VAL A 268 -24.04 2.83 17.01
N ASP A 269 -24.37 1.75 17.71
CA ASP A 269 -25.62 0.97 17.56
C ASP A 269 -26.88 1.86 17.65
N ARG A 270 -26.80 3.00 18.36
CA ARG A 270 -27.89 3.99 18.43
C ARG A 270 -28.17 4.73 17.11
N PHE A 271 -27.21 4.74 16.18
CA PHE A 271 -27.35 5.38 14.87
C PHE A 271 -27.98 4.44 13.84
N ASP A 272 -28.07 3.13 14.10
CA ASP A 272 -28.67 2.14 13.19
C ASP A 272 -30.17 2.38 12.95
N THR A 273 -30.85 3.20 13.77
CA THR A 273 -32.27 3.53 13.56
C THR A 273 -32.50 4.47 12.38
N SER A 274 -31.51 5.28 12.01
CA SER A 274 -31.56 6.21 10.88
C SER A 274 -30.14 6.43 10.36
N PRO A 275 -29.56 5.42 9.69
CA PRO A 275 -28.16 5.48 9.28
C PRO A 275 -27.96 6.56 8.20
N GLU A 276 -26.90 7.36 8.35
CA GLU A 276 -26.39 8.17 7.25
C GLU A 276 -25.62 7.27 6.28
N GLU A 277 -26.16 7.12 5.08
CA GLU A 277 -25.59 6.31 4.00
C GLU A 277 -24.47 7.06 3.29
N ILE A 278 -23.47 6.31 2.82
CA ILE A 278 -22.34 6.84 2.07
C ILE A 278 -22.53 6.51 0.59
N ASP A 279 -23.26 7.37 -0.11
CA ASP A 279 -23.27 7.38 -1.56
C ASP A 279 -22.02 8.07 -2.14
N LEU A 280 -21.84 8.03 -3.46
CA LEU A 280 -20.69 8.66 -4.10
C LEU A 280 -20.63 10.19 -3.87
N PRO A 281 -21.73 10.96 -4.02
CA PRO A 281 -21.74 12.37 -3.67
C PRO A 281 -21.30 12.65 -2.21
N ARG A 282 -21.79 11.87 -1.25
CA ARG A 282 -21.45 12.00 0.16
C ARG A 282 -20.00 11.61 0.43
N LEU A 283 -19.50 10.54 -0.19
CA LEU A 283 -18.08 10.16 -0.13
C LEU A 283 -17.18 11.33 -0.56
N LEU A 284 -17.48 11.93 -1.72
CA LEU A 284 -16.72 13.07 -2.22
C LEU A 284 -16.84 14.26 -1.27
N ALA A 285 -18.05 14.59 -0.79
CA ALA A 285 -18.25 15.70 0.14
C ALA A 285 -17.44 15.55 1.45
N LEU A 286 -17.42 14.35 2.03
CA LEU A 286 -16.69 14.06 3.26
C LEU A 286 -15.17 14.05 3.04
N PHE A 287 -14.71 13.39 1.98
CA PHE A 287 -13.31 12.98 1.87
C PHE A 287 -12.49 13.68 0.80
N THR A 288 -13.05 14.58 -0.02
CA THR A 288 -12.29 15.32 -1.06
C THR A 288 -10.90 15.81 -0.61
N PRO A 289 -10.70 16.37 0.61
CA PRO A 289 -9.38 16.85 1.03
C PRO A 289 -8.31 15.75 1.20
N VAL A 290 -8.71 14.50 1.39
CA VAL A 290 -7.82 13.36 1.69
C VAL A 290 -7.98 12.19 0.71
N LEU A 291 -8.93 12.29 -0.23
CA LEU A 291 -9.27 11.24 -1.16
C LEU A 291 -8.43 11.37 -2.43
N HIS A 292 -7.61 10.37 -2.69
CA HIS A 292 -6.82 10.26 -3.90
C HIS A 292 -7.66 9.61 -5.01
N THR A 293 -8.08 10.43 -5.98
CA THR A 293 -8.97 10.01 -7.07
C THR A 293 -8.24 9.71 -8.38
N ARG A 294 -6.92 9.96 -8.43
CA ARG A 294 -6.09 9.63 -9.60
C ARG A 294 -5.91 8.12 -9.69
N ALA A 295 -6.11 7.58 -10.88
CA ALA A 295 -5.81 6.20 -11.23
C ALA A 295 -5.21 6.16 -12.63
N LEU A 296 -4.40 5.13 -12.87
CA LEU A 296 -3.82 4.86 -14.18
C LEU A 296 -4.68 3.85 -14.92
N GLU A 297 -5.11 4.23 -16.12
CA GLU A 297 -6.01 3.43 -16.91
C GLU A 297 -5.24 2.46 -17.80
N ARG A 298 -5.61 1.18 -17.79
CA ARG A 298 -4.92 0.13 -18.55
C ARG A 298 -4.95 0.40 -20.05
N SER A 299 -5.95 1.10 -20.58
CA SER A 299 -6.01 1.46 -22.00
C SER A 299 -5.14 2.66 -22.40
N ASP A 300 -4.52 3.38 -21.47
CA ASP A 300 -3.69 4.55 -21.79
C ASP A 300 -2.43 4.14 -22.58
N GLU A 301 -1.87 5.07 -23.36
CA GLU A 301 -0.62 4.83 -24.09
C GLU A 301 0.52 4.46 -23.14
N ASP A 302 1.23 3.37 -23.42
CA ASP A 302 2.17 2.74 -22.48
C ASP A 302 3.28 3.68 -21.98
N ALA A 303 3.81 4.54 -22.85
CA ALA A 303 4.85 5.51 -22.48
C ALA A 303 4.29 6.62 -21.56
N ALA A 304 3.12 7.17 -21.88
CA ALA A 304 2.46 8.18 -21.07
C ALA A 304 2.03 7.60 -19.71
N TRP A 305 1.51 6.38 -19.71
CA TRP A 305 1.13 5.62 -18.53
C TRP A 305 2.32 5.40 -17.60
N LEU A 306 3.47 4.97 -18.15
CA LEU A 306 4.68 4.73 -17.35
C LEU A 306 5.25 6.03 -16.76
N CYS A 307 5.26 7.11 -17.55
CA CYS A 307 5.65 8.43 -17.06
C CYS A 307 4.72 8.90 -15.94
N ALA A 308 3.41 8.77 -16.10
CA ALA A 308 2.45 9.11 -15.06
C ALA A 308 2.67 8.27 -13.79
N ALA A 309 2.92 6.97 -13.92
CA ALA A 309 3.21 6.08 -12.80
C ALA A 309 4.50 6.45 -12.03
N LEU A 310 5.53 6.94 -12.74
CA LEU A 310 6.80 7.34 -12.14
C LEU A 310 6.79 8.74 -11.54
N LEU A 311 5.92 9.62 -12.05
CA LEU A 311 5.76 11.00 -11.58
C LEU A 311 4.70 11.14 -10.49
N ASP A 312 3.94 10.09 -10.21
CA ASP A 312 2.97 10.10 -9.11
C ASP A 312 3.71 10.11 -7.77
N GLU A 313 3.47 11.15 -6.97
CA GLU A 313 4.07 11.33 -5.64
C GLU A 313 3.25 10.67 -4.53
N GLY A 314 2.12 10.04 -4.87
CA GLY A 314 1.27 9.34 -3.92
C GLY A 314 1.95 8.10 -3.33
N ASP A 315 1.61 7.79 -2.06
CA ASP A 315 2.07 6.57 -1.40
C ASP A 315 1.61 5.31 -2.14
N TYR A 316 0.47 5.41 -2.83
CA TYR A 316 -0.14 4.33 -3.60
C TYR A 316 -0.64 4.84 -4.96
N ILE A 317 -0.62 3.95 -5.95
CA ILE A 317 -1.08 4.21 -7.30
C ILE A 317 -2.18 3.19 -7.62
N ALA A 318 -3.36 3.70 -7.96
CA ALA A 318 -4.51 2.90 -8.34
C ALA A 318 -4.45 2.57 -9.83
N PHE A 319 -4.85 1.35 -10.18
CA PHE A 319 -4.96 0.88 -11.56
C PHE A 319 -6.40 0.56 -11.86
N THR A 320 -6.85 1.01 -13.03
CA THR A 320 -8.19 0.73 -13.55
C THR A 320 -8.13 0.00 -14.88
N ASP A 321 -9.17 -0.80 -15.15
CA ASP A 321 -9.44 -1.37 -16.46
C ASP A 321 -10.81 -0.86 -16.94
N SER A 322 -10.77 0.01 -17.94
CA SER A 322 -11.89 0.79 -18.43
C SER A 322 -12.64 1.48 -17.30
N GLY A 323 -11.95 2.04 -16.30
CA GLY A 323 -12.48 2.72 -15.10
C GLY A 323 -12.94 1.80 -13.95
N ARG A 324 -12.96 0.48 -14.15
CA ARG A 324 -13.19 -0.49 -13.06
C ARG A 324 -11.91 -0.64 -12.24
N TYR A 325 -12.02 -0.67 -10.92
CA TYR A 325 -10.85 -0.90 -10.07
C TYR A 325 -10.22 -2.27 -10.33
N ALA A 326 -8.92 -2.28 -10.66
CA ALA A 326 -8.14 -3.47 -10.97
C ALA A 326 -7.14 -3.83 -9.86
N GLY A 327 -6.62 -2.82 -9.15
CA GLY A 327 -5.67 -3.03 -8.06
C GLY A 327 -4.99 -1.74 -7.60
N LEU A 328 -4.15 -1.87 -6.58
CA LEU A 328 -3.41 -0.77 -5.98
C LEU A 328 -1.98 -1.24 -5.70
N LEU A 329 -0.97 -0.43 -6.04
CA LEU A 329 0.43 -0.68 -5.69
C LEU A 329 1.00 0.46 -4.85
N PRO A 330 1.87 0.19 -3.88
CA PRO A 330 2.70 1.23 -3.29
C PRO A 330 3.55 1.91 -4.36
N GLY A 331 3.71 3.24 -4.32
CA GLY A 331 4.53 3.98 -5.29
C GLY A 331 5.97 3.47 -5.37
N ALA A 332 6.54 3.07 -4.22
CA ALA A 332 7.86 2.44 -4.16
C ALA A 332 7.94 1.09 -4.89
N ALA A 333 6.84 0.33 -4.95
CA ALA A 333 6.77 -0.92 -5.68
C ALA A 333 6.76 -0.70 -7.20
N VAL A 334 6.17 0.40 -7.67
CA VAL A 334 6.20 0.81 -9.08
C VAL A 334 7.63 1.11 -9.52
N ALA A 335 8.33 2.01 -8.82
CA ALA A 335 9.72 2.32 -9.13
C ALA A 335 10.62 1.06 -9.13
N ARG A 336 10.45 0.18 -8.15
CA ARG A 336 11.16 -1.10 -8.08
C ARG A 336 10.81 -2.02 -9.25
N GLY A 337 9.53 -2.10 -9.63
CA GLY A 337 9.08 -2.91 -10.76
C GLY A 337 9.70 -2.45 -12.07
N VAL A 338 9.72 -1.14 -12.31
CA VAL A 338 10.39 -0.53 -13.48
C VAL A 338 11.88 -0.83 -13.47
N LEU A 339 12.57 -0.63 -12.35
CA LEU A 339 14.00 -0.95 -12.22
C LEU A 339 14.29 -2.43 -12.48
N LEU A 340 13.44 -3.34 -11.97
CA LEU A 340 13.60 -4.78 -12.20
C LEU A 340 13.40 -5.14 -13.68
N ALA A 341 12.45 -4.49 -14.36
CA ALA A 341 12.24 -4.67 -15.80
C ALA A 341 13.43 -4.17 -16.62
N VAL A 342 14.05 -3.04 -16.25
CA VAL A 342 15.32 -2.58 -16.84
C VAL A 342 16.45 -3.61 -16.64
N VAL A 343 16.51 -4.23 -15.46
CA VAL A 343 17.62 -5.09 -15.06
C VAL A 343 17.51 -6.53 -15.60
N ARG A 344 16.30 -7.01 -15.91
CA ARG A 344 16.05 -8.36 -16.45
C ARG A 344 15.65 -8.32 -17.93
N PRO A 345 16.58 -8.08 -18.87
CA PRO A 345 16.34 -8.32 -20.27
C PRO A 345 16.45 -9.84 -20.50
N GLU A 346 15.32 -10.53 -20.41
CA GLU A 346 15.11 -11.93 -20.83
C GLU A 346 15.95 -13.02 -20.12
N ALA A 347 15.25 -13.87 -19.37
CA ALA A 347 15.61 -15.28 -19.24
C ALA A 347 14.84 -16.06 -20.30
#